data_AF-A0A0A9YX54-F1
#
_entry.id   AF-A0A0A9YX54-F1
#
_cell.length_a   1.000
_cell.length_b   1.000
_cell.length_c   1.000
_cell.angle_alpha   90.00
_cell.angle_beta   90.00
_cell.angle_gamma   90.00
#
_symmetry.space_group_name_H-M   'P 1'
#
loop_
_entity.id
_entity.type
_entity.pdbx_description
1 polymer ?
#
loop_
_entity_poly.entity_id
_entity_poly.type
_entity_poly.pdbx_seq_one_letter_code
_entity_poly.pdbx_strand_id
1 'polypeptide(L)'
;MFMKWTPRSFCRSILLSSLYKMASTSPSPVMLSAEMETNNVLSVPECVRGMKVLDRDKFKKDLRVHCYFFEQAKATKALKVLKPYFLKIPAFQPIQEGHETCCRVAYLDPTKVTNGFQDLDLKARNTLLCLGLPGDTSVRKLTIGYNNFKADEILRAVIPKELDSVSGYSIIGHIIHLNLRPELEEYKSVIGNVLLDKVPNIQTVVTKTDSIDSTYRNFSMEVIAGKEAFETTTRENRCLFSLDFSKVYWNPRLSNEHQKVTNLLAKGDVCSTFSVVLAPSSFRPVKKV
;
A
#
# COMPACT_ATOMS: atom_id res chain seq x y z
N MET A 1 -29.36 -18.24 -28.97
CA MET A 1 -29.54 -19.55 -28.31
C MET A 1 -29.26 -19.35 -26.83
N PHE A 2 -30.30 -19.30 -26.01
CA PHE A 2 -30.22 -19.07 -24.57
C PHE A 2 -29.67 -20.33 -23.87
N MET A 3 -28.66 -20.18 -23.00
CA MET A 3 -28.36 -21.18 -21.97
C MET A 3 -28.48 -20.54 -20.61
N LYS A 4 -29.59 -20.87 -19.94
CA LYS A 4 -29.88 -20.59 -18.53
C LYS A 4 -29.07 -21.57 -17.67
N TRP A 5 -28.46 -21.07 -16.60
CA TRP A 5 -27.83 -21.86 -15.55
C TRP A 5 -28.69 -21.76 -14.28
N THR A 6 -29.19 -22.88 -13.78
CA THR A 6 -29.97 -23.00 -12.53
C THR A 6 -29.12 -23.71 -11.46
N PRO A 7 -29.07 -23.24 -10.21
CA PRO A 7 -28.45 -23.99 -9.12
C PRO A 7 -29.46 -24.97 -8.49
N ARG A 8 -29.06 -26.24 -8.36
CA ARG A 8 -29.77 -27.27 -7.59
C ARG A 8 -29.44 -27.12 -6.10
N SER A 9 -30.50 -27.03 -5.32
CA SER A 9 -30.60 -27.26 -3.88
C SER A 9 -30.07 -28.64 -3.46
N PHE A 10 -29.29 -28.69 -2.38
CA PHE A 10 -29.19 -29.86 -1.52
C PHE A 10 -29.29 -29.41 -0.07
N CYS A 11 -30.38 -29.86 0.57
CA CYS A 11 -30.66 -29.73 1.98
C CYS A 11 -30.36 -31.09 2.62
N ARG A 12 -29.65 -31.13 3.75
CA ARG A 12 -29.76 -32.20 4.75
C ARG A 12 -29.26 -31.71 6.11
N SER A 13 -30.22 -31.51 7.01
CA SER A 13 -30.07 -31.41 8.45
C SER A 13 -29.63 -32.73 9.05
N ILE A 14 -28.76 -32.72 10.07
CA ILE A 14 -28.82 -33.63 11.21
C ILE A 14 -28.49 -32.84 12.48
N LEU A 15 -29.47 -32.76 13.38
CA LEU A 15 -29.32 -32.42 14.79
C LEU A 15 -28.96 -33.69 15.57
N LEU A 16 -28.06 -33.60 16.55
CA LEU A 16 -28.22 -34.30 17.83
C LEU A 16 -27.31 -33.70 18.91
N SER A 17 -27.99 -33.35 19.99
CA SER A 17 -27.57 -32.88 21.31
C SER A 17 -26.70 -33.89 22.08
N SER A 18 -25.87 -33.42 23.02
CA SER A 18 -26.06 -33.67 24.48
C SER A 18 -24.88 -33.17 25.34
N LEU A 19 -25.22 -32.25 26.26
CA LEU A 19 -24.81 -32.18 27.67
C LEU A 19 -23.35 -32.49 28.09
N TYR A 20 -22.65 -31.46 28.57
CA TYR A 20 -22.05 -31.52 29.92
C TYR A 20 -22.19 -30.18 30.64
N LYS A 21 -22.73 -30.27 31.86
CA LYS A 21 -23.10 -29.17 32.77
C LYS A 21 -21.90 -28.75 33.63
N MET A 22 -21.85 -27.45 33.88
CA MET A 22 -21.46 -26.75 35.12
C MET A 22 -20.11 -27.04 35.78
N ALA A 23 -19.26 -26.00 35.80
CA ALA A 23 -18.55 -25.60 37.01
C ALA A 23 -18.49 -24.07 37.06
N SER A 24 -19.27 -23.50 37.97
CA SER A 24 -19.27 -22.10 38.39
C SER A 24 -18.08 -21.84 39.31
N THR A 25 -17.20 -20.90 38.95
CA THR A 25 -16.44 -20.12 39.93
C THR A 25 -16.18 -18.72 39.33
N SER A 26 -16.72 -17.71 40.01
CA SER A 26 -16.46 -16.30 39.74
C SER A 26 -15.02 -15.92 40.09
N PRO A 27 -14.32 -15.09 39.30
CA PRO A 27 -13.21 -14.30 39.81
C PRO A 27 -13.69 -12.88 40.17
N SER A 28 -13.50 -12.52 41.43
CA SER A 28 -13.56 -11.15 41.95
C SER A 28 -12.46 -10.26 41.32
N PRO A 29 -12.61 -8.92 41.37
CA PRO A 29 -12.02 -8.00 40.41
C PRO A 29 -10.67 -7.45 40.87
N VAL A 30 -9.56 -8.06 40.45
CA VAL A 30 -8.24 -7.41 40.45
C VAL A 30 -7.43 -8.04 39.32
N MET A 31 -7.03 -7.23 38.34
CA MET A 31 -5.89 -7.35 37.42
C MET A 31 -6.23 -6.59 36.14
N LEU A 32 -6.35 -5.27 36.29
CA LEU A 32 -6.48 -4.30 35.22
C LEU A 32 -5.06 -3.82 34.88
N SER A 33 -4.27 -4.68 34.22
CA SER A 33 -3.01 -4.29 33.56
C SER A 33 -2.40 -5.52 32.89
N ALA A 34 -1.95 -5.34 31.64
CA ALA A 34 -1.24 -6.32 30.81
C ALA A 34 -2.08 -7.18 29.86
N GLU A 35 -3.07 -6.60 29.19
CA GLU A 35 -3.20 -6.88 27.76
C GLU A 35 -2.15 -6.03 27.05
N MET A 36 -0.94 -6.58 26.93
CA MET A 36 0.07 -6.06 26.03
C MET A 36 -0.48 -6.22 24.62
N GLU A 37 -1.19 -5.20 24.13
CA GLU A 37 -1.26 -4.95 22.71
C GLU A 37 0.18 -5.01 22.20
N THR A 38 0.45 -5.92 21.28
CA THR A 38 1.61 -5.86 20.40
C THR A 38 1.43 -4.62 19.52
N ASN A 39 1.55 -3.45 20.15
CA ASN A 39 1.47 -2.16 19.51
C ASN A 39 2.73 -2.07 18.66
N ASN A 40 2.59 -2.50 17.41
CA ASN A 40 3.59 -2.35 16.39
C ASN A 40 4.00 -0.87 16.41
N VAL A 41 5.17 -0.58 16.95
CA VAL A 41 5.60 0.78 17.29
C VAL A 41 5.56 1.69 16.05
N LEU A 42 5.71 1.10 14.87
CA LEU A 42 5.67 1.75 13.56
C LEU A 42 4.28 1.83 12.92
N SER A 43 3.20 1.36 13.58
CA SER A 43 1.85 1.48 13.05
C SER A 43 1.32 2.92 13.11
N VAL A 44 0.42 3.23 12.19
CA VAL A 44 -0.35 4.48 12.17
C VAL A 44 -1.13 4.60 13.50
N PRO A 45 -1.19 5.80 14.12
CA PRO A 45 -1.96 6.02 15.35
C PRO A 45 -3.44 5.62 15.20
N GLU A 46 -4.02 4.97 16.21
CA GLU A 46 -5.45 4.58 16.13
C GLU A 46 -6.42 5.78 16.19
N CYS A 47 -5.97 6.95 16.63
CA CYS A 47 -6.77 8.17 16.71
C CYS A 47 -7.26 8.69 15.34
N VAL A 48 -6.74 8.19 14.23
CA VAL A 48 -7.20 8.56 12.87
C VAL A 48 -8.39 7.72 12.39
N ARG A 49 -8.81 6.71 13.17
CA ARG A 49 -9.93 5.82 12.83
C ARG A 49 -11.24 6.60 12.71
N GLY A 50 -12.02 6.32 11.67
CA GLY A 50 -13.31 6.96 11.41
C GLY A 50 -13.21 8.39 10.88
N MET A 51 -12.02 8.86 10.53
CA MET A 51 -11.82 10.20 9.98
C MET A 51 -12.46 10.35 8.59
N LYS A 52 -13.36 11.34 8.45
CA LYS A 52 -14.04 11.67 7.17
C LYS A 52 -13.38 12.82 6.40
N VAL A 53 -12.56 13.63 7.06
CA VAL A 53 -11.79 14.73 6.48
C VAL A 53 -10.32 14.54 6.81
N LEU A 54 -9.46 14.47 5.81
CA LEU A 54 -8.05 14.15 5.98
C LEU A 54 -7.32 15.24 6.78
N ASP A 55 -6.94 14.91 8.01
CA ASP A 55 -6.11 15.72 8.88
C ASP A 55 -4.73 15.06 9.05
N ARG A 56 -3.73 15.67 8.42
CA ARG A 56 -2.35 15.13 8.35
C ARG A 56 -1.61 15.26 9.68
N ASP A 57 -2.01 16.19 10.54
CA ASP A 57 -1.32 16.43 11.82
C ASP A 57 -1.59 15.33 12.83
N LYS A 58 -2.76 14.68 12.76
CA LYS A 58 -3.12 13.54 13.62
C LYS A 58 -2.28 12.28 13.38
N PHE A 59 -1.51 12.25 12.29
CA PHE A 59 -0.56 11.16 12.00
C PHE A 59 0.79 11.33 12.69
N LYS A 60 1.03 12.46 13.37
CA LYS A 60 2.27 12.69 14.12
C LYS A 60 2.37 11.72 15.28
N LYS A 61 3.48 10.99 15.33
CA LYS A 61 3.78 10.00 16.37
C LYS A 61 5.23 10.13 16.81
N ASP A 62 5.41 10.25 18.11
CA ASP A 62 6.72 10.27 18.73
C ASP A 62 7.18 8.85 19.05
N LEU A 63 8.35 8.48 18.56
CA LEU A 63 8.95 7.17 18.73
C LEU A 63 10.30 7.31 19.44
N ARG A 64 10.64 6.31 20.26
CA ARG A 64 11.99 6.15 20.80
C ARG A 64 12.66 5.04 20.02
N VAL A 65 13.76 5.35 19.35
CA VAL A 65 14.47 4.40 18.49
C VAL A 65 15.93 4.32 18.91
N HIS A 66 16.47 3.11 18.90
CA HIS A 66 17.89 2.89 19.11
C HIS A 66 18.66 3.40 17.89
N CYS A 67 19.73 4.14 18.16
CA CYS A 67 20.64 4.64 17.16
C CYS A 67 22.07 4.21 17.50
N TYR A 68 22.82 3.89 16.45
CA TYR A 68 24.20 3.44 16.56
C TYR A 68 25.12 4.49 15.94
N PHE A 69 26.09 4.95 16.74
CA PHE A 69 27.09 5.93 16.32
C PHE A 69 28.33 5.22 15.84
N PHE A 70 28.87 5.67 14.71
CA PHE A 70 30.12 5.14 14.18
C PHE A 70 30.89 6.24 13.47
N GLU A 71 32.21 6.11 13.50
CA GLU A 71 33.12 7.02 12.83
C GLU A 71 33.03 6.87 11.29
N GLN A 72 33.12 7.99 10.58
CA GLN A 72 33.00 8.03 9.12
C GLN A 72 34.06 7.16 8.42
N ALA A 73 35.28 7.08 8.96
CA ALA A 73 36.36 6.24 8.42
C ALA A 73 35.98 4.74 8.32
N LYS A 74 35.09 4.28 9.21
CA LYS A 74 34.67 2.86 9.31
C LYS A 74 33.25 2.63 8.78
N ALA A 75 32.60 3.67 8.24
CA ALA A 75 31.20 3.64 7.81
C ALA A 75 30.89 2.50 6.84
N THR A 76 31.70 2.29 5.80
CA THR A 76 31.41 1.29 4.76
C THR A 76 31.30 -0.13 5.30
N LYS A 77 32.13 -0.49 6.29
CA LYS A 77 32.09 -1.83 6.92
C LYS A 77 30.95 -1.93 7.93
N ALA A 78 30.75 -0.89 8.75
CA ALA A 78 29.66 -0.84 9.72
C ALA A 78 28.27 -0.90 9.05
N LEU A 79 28.08 -0.16 7.96
CA LEU A 79 26.83 -0.12 7.21
C LEU A 79 26.47 -1.48 6.59
N LYS A 80 27.45 -2.27 6.13
CA LYS A 80 27.19 -3.64 5.62
C LYS A 80 26.59 -4.54 6.71
N VAL A 81 27.07 -4.40 7.94
CA VAL A 81 26.61 -5.19 9.09
C VAL A 81 25.25 -4.72 9.59
N LEU A 82 25.03 -3.40 9.66
CA LEU A 82 23.82 -2.81 10.23
C LEU A 82 22.64 -2.70 9.25
N LYS A 83 22.87 -2.85 7.94
CA LYS A 83 21.84 -2.79 6.89
C LYS A 83 20.56 -3.61 7.15
N PRO A 84 20.61 -4.82 7.74
CA PRO A 84 19.42 -5.61 8.05
C PRO A 84 18.52 -4.97 9.11
N TYR A 85 19.13 -4.20 10.01
CA TYR A 85 18.52 -3.61 11.20
C TYR A 85 18.11 -2.15 11.01
N PHE A 86 18.33 -1.54 9.84
CA PHE A 86 17.93 -0.15 9.60
C PHE A 86 16.42 0.03 9.65
N LEU A 87 16.02 1.17 10.21
CA LEU A 87 14.65 1.67 10.16
C LEU A 87 14.30 2.01 8.70
N LYS A 88 13.48 1.17 8.07
CA LYS A 88 13.04 1.35 6.68
C LYS A 88 11.64 1.94 6.64
N ILE A 89 11.55 3.26 6.72
CA ILE A 89 10.27 3.98 6.56
C ILE A 89 10.34 4.91 5.34
N PRO A 90 9.23 5.11 4.61
CA PRO A 90 9.13 6.11 3.55
C PRO A 90 9.60 7.50 3.98
N ALA A 91 10.18 8.26 3.05
CA ALA A 91 10.61 9.65 3.24
C ALA A 91 11.53 9.88 4.46
N PHE A 92 12.27 8.87 4.92
CA PHE A 92 13.24 8.98 6.00
C PHE A 92 14.59 8.45 5.57
N GLN A 93 15.64 9.19 5.92
CA GLN A 93 17.03 8.77 5.71
C GLN A 93 17.48 8.00 6.97
N PRO A 94 17.71 6.67 6.88
CA PRO A 94 18.08 5.87 8.05
C PRO A 94 19.48 6.18 8.58
N ILE A 95 20.29 6.87 7.78
CA ILE A 95 21.64 7.29 8.14
C ILE A 95 21.68 8.80 8.08
N GLN A 96 22.13 9.43 9.16
CA GLN A 96 22.25 10.88 9.27
C GLN A 96 23.66 11.25 9.77
N GLU A 97 24.07 12.48 9.54
CA GLU A 97 25.28 13.03 10.13
C GLU A 97 25.05 13.23 11.63
N GLY A 98 26.07 12.90 12.43
CA GLY A 98 26.04 13.05 13.88
C GLY A 98 26.26 14.49 14.30
N HIS A 99 26.30 14.70 15.62
CA HIS A 99 26.55 16.01 16.23
C HIS A 99 28.00 16.50 16.03
N GLU A 100 28.90 15.59 15.64
CA GLU A 100 30.30 15.86 15.33
C GLU A 100 30.56 15.54 13.86
N THR A 101 31.37 16.36 13.18
CA THR A 101 31.65 16.27 11.73
C THR A 101 32.25 14.92 11.29
N CYS A 102 32.75 14.10 12.23
CA CYS A 102 33.38 12.82 11.99
C CYS A 102 32.48 11.61 12.30
N CYS A 103 31.28 11.82 12.84
CA CYS A 103 30.40 10.77 13.35
C CYS A 103 29.14 10.64 12.47
N ARG A 104 28.75 9.40 12.16
CA ARG A 104 27.48 9.08 11.50
C ARG A 104 26.56 8.31 12.44
N VAL A 105 25.26 8.50 12.26
CA VAL A 105 24.21 7.87 13.07
C VAL A 105 23.37 6.97 12.18
N ALA A 106 23.24 5.69 12.55
CA ALA A 106 22.27 4.78 11.96
C ALA A 106 21.08 4.59 12.89
N TYR A 107 19.87 4.83 12.39
CA TYR A 107 18.63 4.55 13.11
C TYR A 107 18.19 3.10 12.88
N LEU A 108 17.96 2.39 13.97
CA LEU A 108 17.61 0.98 13.96
C LEU A 108 16.09 0.79 14.05
N ASP A 109 15.63 -0.30 13.46
CA ASP A 109 14.23 -0.71 13.43
C ASP A 109 13.79 -1.16 14.83
N PRO A 110 12.83 -0.47 15.48
CA PRO A 110 12.39 -0.80 16.83
C PRO A 110 11.72 -2.18 16.92
N THR A 111 11.25 -2.74 15.80
CA THR A 111 10.68 -4.10 15.79
C THR A 111 11.74 -5.20 15.89
N LYS A 112 12.99 -4.88 15.54
CA LYS A 112 14.12 -5.82 15.57
C LYS A 112 15.09 -5.55 16.71
N VAL A 113 15.15 -4.31 17.16
CA VAL A 113 16.10 -3.83 18.15
C VAL A 113 15.34 -3.09 19.25
N THR A 114 15.00 -3.83 20.31
CA THR A 114 14.30 -3.36 21.51
C THR A 114 15.26 -3.11 22.67
N ASN A 115 16.29 -3.96 22.83
CA ASN A 115 17.31 -3.89 23.88
C ASN A 115 18.67 -3.37 23.36
N GLY A 116 18.68 -2.74 22.18
CA GLY A 116 19.89 -2.14 21.62
C GLY A 116 20.90 -3.15 21.09
N PHE A 117 22.17 -3.01 21.49
CA PHE A 117 23.28 -3.81 20.92
C PHE A 117 23.14 -5.33 21.13
N GLN A 118 22.42 -5.76 22.18
CA GLN A 118 22.22 -7.17 22.51
C GLN A 118 21.26 -7.91 21.55
N ASP A 119 20.45 -7.18 20.79
CA ASP A 119 19.54 -7.79 19.82
C ASP A 119 20.21 -8.00 18.45
N LEU A 120 21.42 -7.47 18.26
CA LEU A 120 22.23 -7.73 17.07
C LEU A 120 22.81 -9.14 17.11
N ASP A 121 22.88 -9.81 15.95
CA ASP A 121 23.45 -11.15 15.85
C ASP A 121 24.88 -11.19 16.40
N LEU A 122 25.28 -12.33 17.00
CA LEU A 122 26.64 -12.54 17.53
C LEU A 122 27.74 -12.19 16.50
N LYS A 123 27.53 -12.55 15.23
CA LYS A 123 28.45 -12.21 14.13
C LYS A 123 28.53 -10.70 13.89
N ALA A 124 27.39 -10.00 13.95
CA ALA A 124 27.32 -8.56 13.78
C ALA A 124 28.04 -7.85 14.94
N ARG A 125 27.77 -8.25 16.18
CA ARG A 125 28.44 -7.72 17.38
C ARG A 125 29.95 -7.89 17.33
N ASN A 126 30.42 -9.11 17.06
CA ASN A 126 31.86 -9.39 16.97
C ASN A 126 32.54 -8.57 15.86
N THR A 127 31.87 -8.41 14.71
CA THR A 127 32.41 -7.60 13.61
C THR A 127 32.51 -6.13 14.00
N LEU A 128 31.51 -5.57 14.69
CA LEU A 128 31.52 -4.18 15.15
C LEU A 128 32.61 -3.94 16.21
N LEU A 129 32.76 -4.87 17.16
CA LEU A 129 33.82 -4.81 18.19
C LEU A 129 35.23 -4.93 17.58
N CYS A 130 35.43 -5.86 16.63
CA CYS A 130 36.71 -5.99 15.91
C CYS A 130 37.07 -4.75 15.08
N LEU A 131 36.08 -3.93 14.70
CA LEU A 131 36.31 -2.65 14.04
C LEU A 131 36.66 -1.52 15.03
N GLY A 132 36.63 -1.79 16.35
CA GLY A 132 36.82 -0.77 17.38
C GLY A 132 35.70 0.26 17.39
N LEU A 133 34.47 -0.16 17.12
CA LEU A 133 33.26 0.66 17.24
C LEU A 133 32.60 0.40 18.61
N PRO A 134 31.85 1.37 19.15
CA PRO A 134 31.24 1.23 20.47
C PRO A 134 30.29 0.03 20.54
N GLY A 135 30.29 -0.68 21.67
CA GLY A 135 29.39 -1.82 21.93
C GLY A 135 27.99 -1.41 22.42
N ASP A 136 27.65 -0.12 22.31
CA ASP A 136 26.44 0.45 22.87
C ASP A 136 25.61 1.15 21.79
N THR A 137 24.30 1.25 22.05
CA THR A 137 23.36 2.03 21.26
C THR A 137 22.79 3.14 22.14
N SER A 138 22.59 4.33 21.60
CA SER A 138 21.86 5.39 22.32
C SER A 138 20.42 5.45 21.85
N VAL A 139 19.52 5.91 22.70
CA VAL A 139 18.11 6.10 22.35
C VAL A 139 17.87 7.54 21.93
N ARG A 140 17.25 7.76 20.77
CA ARG A 140 16.80 9.10 20.32
C ARG A 140 15.29 9.14 20.14
N LYS A 141 14.71 10.31 20.41
CA LYS A 141 13.32 10.61 20.09
C LYS A 141 13.22 11.00 18.62
N LEU A 142 12.38 10.30 17.87
CA LEU A 142 12.09 10.55 16.46
C LEU A 142 10.59 10.83 16.32
N THR A 143 10.23 11.93 15.67
CA THR A 143 8.83 12.22 15.33
C THR A 143 8.60 11.79 13.88
N ILE A 144 7.75 10.79 13.68
CA ILE A 144 7.25 10.41 12.34
C ILE A 144 5.89 11.06 12.11
N GLY A 145 5.55 11.28 10.84
CA GLY A 145 4.27 11.88 10.46
C GLY A 145 3.65 11.23 9.24
N TYR A 146 2.62 11.87 8.69
CA TYR A 146 1.86 11.38 7.54
C TYR A 146 2.75 10.87 6.40
N ASN A 147 3.81 11.60 6.04
CA ASN A 147 4.72 11.26 4.94
C ASN A 147 5.47 9.93 5.12
N ASN A 148 5.62 9.47 6.35
CA ASN A 148 6.36 8.25 6.68
C ASN A 148 5.51 6.97 6.57
N PHE A 149 4.23 7.08 6.25
CA PHE A 149 3.33 5.94 6.06
C PHE A 149 2.96 5.75 4.60
N LYS A 150 2.70 4.50 4.20
CA LYS A 150 2.19 4.17 2.86
C LYS A 150 0.68 4.40 2.77
N ALA A 151 0.17 4.52 1.54
CA ALA A 151 -1.26 4.74 1.30
C ALA A 151 -2.12 3.62 1.91
N ASP A 152 -1.73 2.37 1.73
CA ASP A 152 -2.47 1.21 2.24
C ASP A 152 -2.50 1.14 3.77
N GLU A 153 -1.40 1.51 4.42
CA GLU A 153 -1.30 1.62 5.89
C GLU A 153 -2.24 2.71 6.43
N ILE A 154 -2.23 3.89 5.78
CA ILE A 154 -3.09 5.02 6.15
C ILE A 154 -4.56 4.66 5.97
N LEU A 155 -4.95 4.13 4.80
CA LEU A 155 -6.34 3.79 4.50
C LEU A 155 -6.87 2.72 5.44
N ARG A 156 -6.05 1.69 5.75
CA ARG A 156 -6.41 0.65 6.72
C ARG A 156 -6.53 1.16 8.14
N ALA A 157 -5.82 2.22 8.49
CA ALA A 157 -5.90 2.84 9.81
C ALA A 157 -7.08 3.80 9.95
N VAL A 158 -7.47 4.49 8.87
CA VAL A 158 -8.60 5.42 8.88
C VAL A 158 -9.93 4.69 8.79
N ILE A 159 -10.05 3.68 7.93
CA ILE A 159 -11.33 2.97 7.72
C ILE A 159 -11.67 2.12 8.95
N PRO A 160 -12.91 2.15 9.47
CA PRO A 160 -13.37 1.28 10.57
C PRO A 160 -13.01 -0.19 10.37
N LYS A 161 -12.71 -0.92 11.45
CA LYS A 161 -12.29 -2.35 11.37
C LYS A 161 -13.45 -3.25 10.90
N GLU A 162 -14.67 -2.78 11.08
CA GLU A 162 -15.92 -3.45 10.71
C GLU A 162 -16.17 -3.37 9.19
N LEU A 163 -15.55 -2.42 8.50
CA LEU A 163 -15.64 -2.25 7.07
C LEU A 163 -14.47 -2.95 6.37
N ASP A 164 -14.76 -3.61 5.26
CA ASP A 164 -13.71 -4.16 4.41
C ASP A 164 -12.78 -3.05 3.90
N SER A 165 -11.50 -3.38 3.72
CA SER A 165 -10.50 -2.47 3.16
C SER A 165 -10.89 -1.95 1.77
N VAL A 166 -10.31 -0.81 1.36
CA VAL A 166 -10.55 -0.21 0.04
C VAL A 166 -10.28 -1.24 -1.07
N SER A 167 -11.19 -1.32 -2.03
CA SER A 167 -10.99 -2.13 -3.24
C SER A 167 -9.68 -1.75 -3.95
N GLY A 168 -9.00 -2.73 -4.55
CA GLY A 168 -7.84 -2.43 -5.39
C GLY A 168 -8.18 -1.46 -6.53
N TYR A 169 -7.30 -0.48 -6.77
CA TYR A 169 -7.46 0.53 -7.80
C TYR A 169 -6.67 0.19 -9.07
N SER A 170 -7.00 0.88 -10.16
CA SER A 170 -6.25 0.84 -11.42
C SER A 170 -5.68 2.23 -11.72
N ILE A 171 -4.48 2.28 -12.28
CA ILE A 171 -3.83 3.53 -12.72
C ILE A 171 -3.91 3.59 -14.25
N ILE A 172 -4.38 4.72 -14.78
CA ILE A 172 -4.48 5.02 -16.22
C ILE A 172 -3.77 6.35 -16.46
N GLY A 173 -2.47 6.28 -16.78
CA GLY A 173 -1.61 7.46 -16.83
C GLY A 173 -1.61 8.20 -15.50
N HIS A 174 -2.15 9.42 -15.45
CA HIS A 174 -2.26 10.22 -14.22
C HIS A 174 -3.60 10.08 -13.47
N ILE A 175 -4.48 9.17 -13.92
CA ILE A 175 -5.81 8.96 -13.35
C ILE A 175 -5.80 7.68 -12.51
N ILE A 176 -6.29 7.75 -11.27
CA ILE A 176 -6.65 6.57 -10.49
C ILE A 176 -8.13 6.30 -10.64
N HIS A 177 -8.47 5.07 -11.01
CA HIS A 177 -9.84 4.56 -11.04
C HIS A 177 -10.07 3.54 -9.92
N LEU A 178 -11.04 3.83 -9.06
CA LEU A 178 -11.50 2.98 -7.96
C LEU A 178 -12.94 2.51 -8.22
N ASN A 179 -13.29 1.39 -7.59
CA ASN A 179 -14.68 0.95 -7.51
C ASN A 179 -15.11 0.98 -6.05
N LEU A 180 -15.53 2.17 -5.59
CA LEU A 180 -15.89 2.37 -4.20
C LEU A 180 -17.18 1.62 -3.89
N ARG A 181 -17.21 0.88 -2.76
CA ARG A 181 -18.43 0.25 -2.30
C ARG A 181 -19.30 1.26 -1.55
N PRO A 182 -20.63 1.10 -1.53
CA PRO A 182 -21.53 2.04 -0.86
C PRO A 182 -21.20 2.29 0.61
N GLU A 183 -20.67 1.31 1.33
CA GLU A 183 -20.31 1.44 2.75
C GLU A 183 -19.08 2.34 2.97
N LEU A 184 -18.25 2.52 1.95
CA LEU A 184 -17.06 3.38 1.99
C LEU A 184 -17.32 4.77 1.40
N GLU A 185 -18.54 5.07 0.95
CA GLU A 185 -18.90 6.33 0.31
C GLU A 185 -18.64 7.53 1.22
N GLU A 186 -18.89 7.39 2.53
CA GLU A 186 -18.61 8.43 3.52
C GLU A 186 -17.11 8.78 3.65
N TYR A 187 -16.22 7.88 3.23
CA TYR A 187 -14.77 8.02 3.29
C TYR A 187 -14.15 8.41 1.94
N LYS A 188 -14.95 8.61 0.88
CA LYS A 188 -14.45 8.84 -0.49
C LYS A 188 -13.46 9.99 -0.58
N SER A 189 -13.72 11.08 0.15
CA SER A 189 -12.85 12.27 0.15
C SER A 189 -11.48 11.94 0.77
N VAL A 190 -11.44 11.21 1.88
CA VAL A 190 -10.18 10.80 2.50
C VAL A 190 -9.43 9.82 1.60
N ILE A 191 -10.14 8.83 1.05
CA ILE A 191 -9.55 7.83 0.15
C ILE A 191 -8.90 8.51 -1.05
N GLY A 192 -9.65 9.42 -1.69
CA GLY A 192 -9.17 10.20 -2.83
C GLY A 192 -7.93 11.03 -2.50
N ASN A 193 -7.98 11.81 -1.41
CA ASN A 193 -6.85 12.66 -1.01
C ASN A 193 -5.60 11.87 -0.61
N VAL A 194 -5.77 10.74 0.08
CA VAL A 194 -4.62 9.88 0.45
C VAL A 194 -3.97 9.30 -0.80
N LEU A 195 -4.75 8.85 -1.77
CA LEU A 195 -4.22 8.30 -3.02
C LEU A 195 -3.55 9.38 -3.87
N LEU A 196 -4.12 10.59 -3.92
CA LEU A 196 -3.53 11.75 -4.59
C LEU A 196 -2.16 12.13 -3.99
N ASP A 197 -2.06 12.16 -2.65
CA ASP A 197 -0.83 12.52 -1.94
C ASP A 197 0.27 11.46 -2.06
N LYS A 198 -0.12 10.17 -2.07
CA LYS A 198 0.81 9.05 -1.88
C LYS A 198 1.22 8.33 -3.15
N VAL A 199 0.38 8.36 -4.18
CA VAL A 199 0.69 7.73 -5.46
C VAL A 199 1.32 8.80 -6.37
N PRO A 200 2.56 8.59 -6.83
CA PRO A 200 3.26 9.59 -7.63
C PRO A 200 2.59 9.79 -9.00
N ASN A 201 2.70 10.99 -9.54
CA ASN A 201 2.23 11.37 -10.89
C ASN A 201 0.71 11.27 -11.09
N ILE A 202 -0.08 11.27 -10.02
CA ILE A 202 -1.54 11.27 -10.09
C ILE A 202 -2.06 12.69 -9.96
N GLN A 203 -3.07 13.02 -10.78
CA GLN A 203 -3.74 14.33 -10.75
C GLN A 203 -5.24 14.21 -10.51
N THR A 204 -5.83 13.05 -10.84
CA THR A 204 -7.28 12.82 -10.81
C THR A 204 -7.54 11.46 -10.17
N VAL A 205 -8.46 11.42 -9.21
CA VAL A 205 -8.95 10.17 -8.63
C VAL A 205 -10.45 10.09 -8.88
N VAL A 206 -10.89 9.01 -9.51
CA VAL A 206 -12.29 8.80 -9.88
C VAL A 206 -12.84 7.52 -9.28
N THR A 207 -14.14 7.52 -9.00
CA THR A 207 -14.91 6.32 -8.72
C THR A 207 -15.97 6.10 -9.80
N LYS A 208 -16.32 4.84 -10.04
CA LYS A 208 -17.42 4.48 -10.92
C LYS A 208 -18.76 4.77 -10.25
N THR A 209 -19.69 5.36 -11.01
CA THR A 209 -21.11 5.45 -10.66
C THR A 209 -21.87 4.27 -11.28
N ASP A 210 -22.96 3.82 -10.64
CA ASP A 210 -23.73 2.62 -11.06
C ASP A 210 -24.44 2.74 -12.42
N SER A 211 -24.46 3.94 -13.03
CA SER A 211 -25.00 4.13 -14.38
C SER A 211 -24.02 3.69 -15.47
N ILE A 212 -24.35 2.61 -16.15
CA ILE A 212 -23.67 2.16 -17.38
C ILE A 212 -24.45 2.73 -18.57
N ASP A 213 -23.81 3.56 -19.40
CA ASP A 213 -24.40 3.96 -20.69
C ASP A 213 -24.23 2.79 -21.68
N SER A 214 -25.36 2.25 -22.15
CA SER A 214 -25.42 1.00 -22.91
C SER A 214 -24.85 1.10 -24.33
N THR A 215 -24.72 2.31 -24.87
CA THR A 215 -24.38 2.48 -26.30
C THR A 215 -22.89 2.35 -26.57
N TYR A 216 -22.05 2.90 -25.68
CA TYR A 216 -20.59 2.87 -25.81
C TYR A 216 -19.89 2.11 -24.69
N ARG A 217 -20.65 1.49 -23.77
CA ARG A 217 -20.14 0.78 -22.58
C ARG A 217 -19.23 1.66 -21.72
N ASN A 218 -19.46 2.97 -21.75
CA ASN A 218 -18.79 3.93 -20.90
C ASN A 218 -19.48 3.94 -19.54
N PHE A 219 -18.69 4.07 -18.48
CA PHE A 219 -19.23 4.23 -17.13
C PHE A 219 -19.24 5.71 -16.78
N SER A 220 -20.33 6.18 -16.18
CA SER A 220 -20.30 7.49 -15.52
C SER A 220 -19.32 7.42 -14.35
N MET A 221 -18.55 8.49 -14.18
CA MET A 221 -17.52 8.56 -13.16
C MET A 221 -17.66 9.86 -12.37
N GLU A 222 -17.43 9.76 -11.08
CA GLU A 222 -17.35 10.90 -10.17
C GLU A 222 -15.89 11.13 -9.79
N VAL A 223 -15.44 12.39 -9.82
CA VAL A 223 -14.11 12.78 -9.33
C VAL A 223 -14.19 12.90 -7.81
N ILE A 224 -13.44 12.05 -7.10
CA ILE A 224 -13.42 12.04 -5.62
C ILE A 224 -12.30 12.91 -5.05
N ALA A 225 -11.23 13.14 -5.82
CA ALA A 225 -10.13 14.03 -5.46
C ALA A 225 -9.32 14.45 -6.69
N GLY A 226 -8.68 15.62 -6.60
CA GLY A 226 -7.80 16.14 -7.64
C GLY A 226 -8.52 17.06 -8.63
N LYS A 227 -7.98 17.18 -9.84
CA LYS A 227 -8.51 18.03 -10.92
C LYS A 227 -9.45 17.22 -11.82
N GLU A 228 -10.43 17.87 -12.44
CA GLU A 228 -11.26 17.25 -13.48
C GLU A 228 -10.50 17.14 -14.81
N ALA A 229 -9.48 16.27 -14.84
CA ALA A 229 -8.68 15.98 -16.03
C ALA A 229 -8.84 14.51 -16.42
N PHE A 230 -9.54 14.26 -17.54
CA PHE A 230 -9.84 12.91 -18.06
C PHE A 230 -9.00 12.52 -19.28
N GLU A 231 -8.35 13.48 -19.94
CA GLU A 231 -7.41 13.24 -21.02
C GLU A 231 -6.07 12.76 -20.48
N THR A 232 -5.70 11.51 -20.74
CA THR A 232 -4.51 10.88 -20.17
C THR A 232 -3.73 10.13 -21.24
N THR A 233 -2.43 9.97 -20.99
CA THR A 233 -1.57 9.10 -21.80
C THR A 233 -1.11 7.93 -20.95
N THR A 234 -1.40 6.71 -21.41
CA THR A 234 -0.99 5.48 -20.74
C THR A 234 -0.08 4.65 -21.64
N ARG A 235 0.78 3.84 -21.04
CA ARG A 235 1.70 2.95 -21.75
C ARG A 235 1.24 1.51 -21.55
N GLU A 236 1.02 0.80 -22.64
CA GLU A 236 0.71 -0.63 -22.64
C GLU A 236 1.54 -1.33 -23.73
N ASN A 237 2.21 -2.44 -23.40
CA ASN A 237 2.95 -3.24 -24.38
C ASN A 237 3.94 -2.44 -25.27
N ARG A 238 4.62 -1.44 -24.67
CA ARG A 238 5.54 -0.47 -25.34
C ARG A 238 4.86 0.53 -26.28
N CYS A 239 3.55 0.48 -26.43
CA CYS A 239 2.75 1.48 -27.13
C CYS A 239 2.26 2.55 -26.16
N LEU A 240 2.16 3.79 -26.66
CA LEU A 240 1.55 4.90 -25.95
C LEU A 240 0.15 5.13 -26.50
N PHE A 241 -0.81 5.28 -25.59
CA PHE A 241 -2.21 5.52 -25.90
C PHE A 241 -2.62 6.82 -25.23
N SER A 242 -3.03 7.79 -26.03
CA SER A 242 -3.63 9.03 -25.54
C SER A 242 -5.15 8.91 -25.69
N LEU A 243 -5.86 9.07 -24.60
CA LEU A 243 -7.29 8.80 -24.53
C LEU A 243 -7.99 9.73 -23.54
N ASP A 244 -9.26 10.01 -23.80
CA ASP A 244 -10.16 10.63 -22.82
C ASP A 244 -10.91 9.52 -22.09
N PHE A 245 -10.54 9.30 -20.82
CA PHE A 245 -11.06 8.19 -20.02
C PHE A 245 -12.58 8.28 -19.80
N SER A 246 -13.16 9.49 -19.87
CA SER A 246 -14.61 9.69 -19.73
C SER A 246 -15.41 9.21 -20.95
N LYS A 247 -14.77 9.10 -22.11
CA LYS A 247 -15.42 8.82 -23.40
C LYS A 247 -15.13 7.43 -23.95
N VAL A 248 -14.18 6.70 -23.36
CA VAL A 248 -13.71 5.42 -23.90
C VAL A 248 -13.59 4.36 -22.81
N TYR A 249 -13.95 3.13 -23.16
CA TYR A 249 -13.69 1.99 -22.31
C TYR A 249 -12.19 1.63 -22.34
N TRP A 250 -11.52 1.76 -21.19
CA TRP A 250 -10.14 1.32 -21.00
C TRP A 250 -10.01 0.46 -19.73
N ASN A 251 -9.40 -0.72 -19.87
CA ASN A 251 -9.15 -1.62 -18.74
C ASN A 251 -7.70 -2.11 -18.74
N PRO A 252 -6.83 -1.56 -17.87
CA PRO A 252 -5.41 -1.92 -17.85
C PRO A 252 -5.16 -3.37 -17.43
N ARG A 253 -6.14 -4.05 -16.80
CA ARG A 253 -6.01 -5.47 -16.38
C ARG A 253 -6.00 -6.44 -17.56
N LEU A 254 -6.46 -6.01 -18.73
CA LEU A 254 -6.45 -6.81 -19.95
C LEU A 254 -5.10 -6.79 -20.67
N SER A 255 -4.12 -6.01 -20.18
CA SER A 255 -2.82 -5.85 -20.84
C SER A 255 -2.09 -7.17 -21.10
N ASN A 256 -2.15 -8.12 -20.16
CA ASN A 256 -1.54 -9.44 -20.33
C ASN A 256 -2.23 -10.26 -21.43
N GLU A 257 -3.57 -10.19 -21.51
CA GLU A 257 -4.32 -10.88 -22.56
C GLU A 257 -4.04 -10.26 -23.94
N HIS A 258 -3.98 -8.93 -24.01
CA HIS A 258 -3.55 -8.23 -25.22
C HIS A 258 -2.13 -8.64 -25.64
N GLN A 259 -1.21 -8.79 -24.69
CA GLN A 259 0.16 -9.23 -24.96
C GLN A 259 0.21 -10.67 -25.48
N LYS A 260 -0.56 -11.59 -24.88
CA LYS A 260 -0.65 -12.98 -25.34
C LYS A 260 -1.11 -13.04 -26.79
N VAL A 261 -2.19 -12.33 -27.13
CA VAL A 261 -2.70 -12.27 -28.51
C VAL A 261 -1.66 -11.67 -29.45
N THR A 262 -1.02 -10.56 -29.07
CA THR A 262 0.02 -9.91 -29.88
C THR A 262 1.22 -10.83 -30.13
N ASN A 263 1.57 -11.68 -29.16
CA ASN A 263 2.68 -12.63 -29.30
C ASN A 263 2.39 -13.75 -30.31
N LEU A 264 1.12 -14.13 -30.48
CA LEU A 264 0.69 -15.12 -31.46
C LEU A 264 0.77 -14.60 -32.91
N LEU A 265 0.79 -13.27 -33.10
CA LEU A 265 0.84 -12.66 -34.42
C LEU A 265 2.27 -12.67 -35.00
N ALA A 266 2.36 -13.06 -36.26
CA ALA A 266 3.55 -12.95 -37.09
C ALA A 266 3.57 -11.63 -37.88
N LYS A 267 4.75 -11.27 -38.38
CA LYS A 267 4.91 -10.09 -39.23
C LYS A 267 4.15 -10.32 -40.54
N GLY A 268 3.17 -9.47 -40.83
CA GLY A 268 2.34 -9.57 -42.04
C GLY A 268 0.92 -10.06 -41.78
N ASP A 269 0.63 -10.53 -40.56
CA ASP A 269 -0.72 -10.93 -40.19
C ASP A 269 -1.67 -9.72 -40.17
N VAL A 270 -2.84 -9.89 -40.78
CA VAL A 270 -3.93 -8.92 -40.75
C VAL A 270 -4.90 -9.34 -39.66
N CYS A 271 -4.93 -8.59 -38.56
CA CYS A 271 -5.85 -8.84 -37.46
C CYS A 271 -7.08 -7.95 -37.63
N SER A 272 -8.26 -8.55 -37.85
CA SER A 272 -9.53 -7.85 -37.78
C SER A 272 -10.14 -8.09 -36.41
N THR A 273 -10.44 -7.02 -35.67
CA THR A 273 -11.12 -7.13 -34.38
C THR A 273 -12.51 -6.49 -34.49
N PHE A 274 -13.50 -7.14 -33.89
CA PHE A 274 -14.89 -6.68 -33.93
C PHE A 274 -15.14 -5.41 -33.11
N SER A 275 -14.18 -5.00 -32.26
CA SER A 275 -14.34 -3.87 -31.34
C SER A 275 -12.98 -3.21 -31.08
N VAL A 276 -12.58 -2.25 -31.93
CA VAL A 276 -11.43 -1.38 -31.69
C VAL A 276 -11.96 -0.06 -31.11
N VAL A 277 -11.70 0.20 -29.83
CA VAL A 277 -12.07 1.49 -29.23
C VAL A 277 -10.91 2.49 -29.33
N LEU A 278 -9.65 2.04 -29.34
CA LEU A 278 -8.48 2.92 -29.48
C LEU A 278 -7.35 2.21 -30.24
N ALA A 279 -7.06 2.67 -31.47
CA ALA A 279 -5.79 2.39 -32.12
C ALA A 279 -4.79 3.46 -31.67
N PRO A 280 -3.59 3.11 -31.17
CA PRO A 280 -2.57 4.10 -30.89
C PRO A 280 -2.25 4.80 -32.21
N SER A 281 -2.09 6.12 -32.17
CA SER A 281 -1.71 6.95 -33.33
C SER A 281 -0.41 6.47 -34.01
N SER A 282 0.34 5.60 -33.33
CA SER A 282 1.53 4.92 -33.80
C SER A 282 1.40 3.39 -33.86
N PHE A 283 0.26 2.80 -34.25
CA PHE A 283 0.17 1.36 -34.55
C PHE A 283 0.99 1.03 -35.81
N ARG A 284 2.31 1.17 -35.70
CA ARG A 284 3.27 0.45 -36.53
C ARG A 284 3.34 -0.94 -35.92
N PRO A 285 3.16 -2.02 -36.70
CA PRO A 285 3.44 -3.35 -36.19
C PRO A 285 4.82 -3.33 -35.56
N VAL A 286 4.88 -3.66 -34.27
CA VAL A 286 6.13 -3.73 -33.50
C VAL A 286 7.11 -4.51 -34.37
N LYS A 287 8.21 -3.87 -34.78
CA LYS A 287 9.33 -4.60 -35.37
C LYS A 287 9.77 -5.61 -34.32
N LYS A 288 9.35 -6.87 -34.46
CA LYS A 288 10.07 -8.02 -33.93
C LYS A 288 11.47 -7.90 -34.55
N VAL A 289 12.43 -7.45 -33.76
CA VAL A 289 13.87 -7.65 -34.01
C VAL A 289 14.19 -9.05 -33.51
#